data_AF-A0A6B2SI15-F1
#
_entry.id   AF-A0A6B2SI15-F1
#
_cell.length_a   1.000
_cell.length_b   1.000
_cell.length_c   1.000
_cell.angle_alpha   90.00
_cell.angle_beta   90.00
_cell.angle_gamma   90.00
#
_symmetry.space_group_name_H-M   'P 1'
#
loop_
_entity.id
_entity.type
_entity.pdbx_description
1 polymer ?
#
loop_
_entity_poly.entity_id
_entity_poly.type
_entity_poly.pdbx_seq_one_letter_code
_entity_poly.pdbx_strand_id
1 'polypeptide(L)'
;MNRAPRQPLPGGGLVLAVPETGPPGAPPPPSLRFARTGSRRWVLLQNERPLLLARSEGDGCCHDLHLRRLPGRLSPMPPVSAATMRAGGEWTHRYARWLEDAAEYGPLRAGRWRLSPRTTFAPGIWSCDLVQDWPDATIELLCGGGWHGVLPLRPLQAPDTPRVKALRKHAREGTLAPVLLWWVSFLDGWLLLEGHDRAAAALAEGTVPACVELVRLPDDADWRATAAEITRGHEERMARLDAHPATLHHARQRQAMERGYADALSTLPYDAAATPIDP
;
A
#
# COMPACT_ATOMS: atom_id res chain seq x y z
N MET A 1 -4.26 16.84 -19.94
CA MET A 1 -4.69 16.13 -18.72
C MET A 1 -4.50 17.05 -17.52
N ASN A 2 -5.57 17.35 -16.79
CA ASN A 2 -5.44 18.00 -15.48
C ASN A 2 -4.79 16.99 -14.53
N ARG A 3 -3.63 17.33 -13.99
CA ARG A 3 -2.90 16.47 -13.04
C ARG A 3 -3.51 16.59 -11.66
N ALA A 4 -3.44 15.52 -10.87
CA ALA A 4 -3.82 15.58 -9.47
C ALA A 4 -2.96 16.63 -8.73
N PRO A 5 -3.55 17.45 -7.85
CA PRO A 5 -2.79 18.25 -6.90
C PRO A 5 -1.84 17.37 -6.08
N ARG A 6 -0.62 17.87 -5.85
CA ARG A 6 0.44 17.15 -5.12
C ARG A 6 0.82 17.92 -3.88
N GLN A 7 0.82 17.22 -2.75
CA GLN A 7 1.40 17.72 -1.49
C GLN A 7 2.68 16.93 -1.22
N PRO A 8 3.87 17.56 -1.24
CA PRO A 8 5.11 16.86 -0.88
C PRO A 8 5.09 16.48 0.61
N LEU A 9 5.70 15.35 0.94
CA LEU A 9 5.94 14.88 2.30
C LEU A 9 7.43 14.80 2.59
N PRO A 10 7.85 14.87 3.87
CA PRO A 10 9.21 14.57 4.27
C PRO A 10 9.68 13.19 3.78
N GLY A 11 10.98 13.01 3.57
CA GLY A 11 11.55 11.72 3.17
C GLY A 11 11.25 11.28 1.73
N GLY A 12 10.90 12.22 0.83
CA GLY A 12 10.67 11.94 -0.59
C GLY A 12 9.30 11.32 -0.90
N GLY A 13 8.35 11.43 0.03
CA GLY A 13 6.95 11.06 -0.19
C GLY A 13 6.11 12.17 -0.81
N LEU A 14 4.91 11.84 -1.25
CA LEU A 14 3.90 12.80 -1.69
C LEU A 14 2.48 12.27 -1.48
N VAL A 15 1.51 13.18 -1.39
CA VAL A 15 0.09 12.88 -1.46
C VAL A 15 -0.48 13.37 -2.80
N LEU A 16 -1.24 12.51 -3.47
CA LEU A 16 -2.06 12.81 -4.64
C LEU A 16 -3.51 13.01 -4.19
N ALA A 17 -4.14 14.09 -4.66
CA ALA A 17 -5.59 14.27 -4.58
C ALA A 17 -6.22 13.90 -5.93
N VAL A 18 -6.71 12.67 -6.06
CA VAL A 18 -7.32 12.17 -7.30
C VAL A 18 -8.78 12.67 -7.36
N PRO A 19 -9.19 13.43 -8.39
CA PRO A 19 -10.53 13.99 -8.48
C PRO A 19 -11.60 12.93 -8.75
N GLU A 20 -12.85 13.20 -8.32
CA GLU A 20 -14.02 12.32 -8.54
C GLU A 20 -14.44 12.21 -10.00
N THR A 21 -14.38 13.32 -10.72
CA THR A 21 -14.66 13.38 -12.14
C THR A 21 -13.35 13.36 -12.91
N GLY A 22 -13.14 12.30 -13.69
CA GLY A 22 -12.25 12.39 -14.83
C GLY A 22 -12.74 13.48 -15.80
N PRO A 23 -11.89 14.02 -16.69
CA PRO A 23 -12.37 14.90 -17.76
C PRO A 23 -13.52 14.26 -18.56
N PRO A 24 -14.41 15.03 -19.19
CA PRO A 24 -15.47 14.47 -20.05
C PRO A 24 -14.87 13.49 -21.08
N GLY A 25 -15.32 12.23 -21.08
CA GLY A 25 -14.76 11.15 -21.90
C GLY A 25 -13.63 10.33 -21.25
N ALA A 26 -13.31 10.56 -19.98
CA ALA A 26 -12.37 9.72 -19.22
C ALA A 26 -12.93 8.31 -18.98
N PRO A 27 -12.07 7.27 -18.98
CA PRO A 27 -12.48 5.90 -18.68
C PRO A 27 -13.12 5.81 -17.29
N PRO A 28 -14.10 4.90 -17.09
CA PRO A 28 -14.79 4.76 -15.82
C PRO A 28 -13.80 4.42 -14.68
N PRO A 29 -14.00 4.98 -13.48
CA PRO A 29 -13.13 4.73 -12.34
C PRO A 29 -13.31 3.31 -11.79
N PRO A 30 -12.32 2.80 -11.05
CA PRO A 30 -10.93 2.52 -11.44
C PRO A 30 -10.81 1.13 -12.08
N SER A 31 -9.87 0.95 -12.99
CA SER A 31 -9.67 -0.35 -13.63
C SER A 31 -9.25 -1.46 -12.66
N LEU A 32 -8.24 -1.23 -11.81
CA LEU A 32 -7.75 -2.21 -10.84
C LEU A 32 -8.49 -2.06 -9.51
N ARG A 33 -9.46 -2.94 -9.24
CA ARG A 33 -10.37 -2.82 -8.09
C ARG A 33 -10.73 -4.15 -7.46
N PHE A 34 -11.01 -4.13 -6.16
CA PHE A 34 -11.61 -5.27 -5.48
C PHE A 34 -13.13 -5.21 -5.62
N ALA A 35 -13.76 -6.33 -5.92
CA ALA A 35 -15.21 -6.48 -5.94
C ALA A 35 -15.63 -7.70 -5.11
N ARG A 36 -16.77 -7.61 -4.44
CA ARG A 36 -17.35 -8.70 -3.66
C ARG A 36 -18.11 -9.62 -4.61
N THR A 37 -17.95 -10.93 -4.42
CA THR A 37 -18.67 -11.96 -5.21
C THR A 37 -19.49 -12.90 -4.33
N GLY A 38 -19.44 -12.69 -3.02
CA GLY A 38 -20.18 -13.42 -1.99
C GLY A 38 -19.76 -12.93 -0.61
N SER A 39 -20.38 -13.45 0.46
CA SER A 39 -20.12 -13.01 1.84
C SER A 39 -18.65 -13.16 2.27
N ARG A 40 -17.97 -14.20 1.78
CA ARG A 40 -16.55 -14.51 2.07
C ARG A 40 -15.70 -14.62 0.81
N ARG A 41 -16.15 -14.01 -0.29
CA ARG A 41 -15.47 -14.10 -1.58
C ARG A 41 -15.31 -12.73 -2.19
N TRP A 42 -14.13 -12.48 -2.71
CA TRP A 42 -13.82 -11.25 -3.44
C TRP A 42 -12.88 -11.56 -4.60
N VAL A 43 -12.85 -10.64 -5.55
CA VAL A 43 -12.04 -10.70 -6.75
C VAL A 43 -11.26 -9.41 -6.90
N LEU A 44 -9.99 -9.49 -7.31
CA LEU A 44 -9.28 -8.35 -7.87
C LEU A 44 -9.52 -8.36 -9.38
N LEU A 45 -10.16 -7.31 -9.88
CA LEU A 45 -10.42 -7.09 -11.30
C LEU A 45 -9.42 -6.06 -11.82
N GLN A 46 -8.99 -6.21 -13.07
CA GLN A 46 -8.39 -5.16 -13.88
C GLN A 46 -9.28 -4.92 -15.09
N ASN A 47 -9.98 -3.80 -15.12
CA ASN A 47 -11.18 -3.59 -15.93
C ASN A 47 -12.19 -4.70 -15.61
N GLU A 48 -12.62 -5.48 -16.59
CA GLU A 48 -13.51 -6.62 -16.37
C GLU A 48 -12.78 -7.96 -16.25
N ARG A 49 -11.43 -7.95 -16.27
CA ARG A 49 -10.62 -9.17 -16.22
C ARG A 49 -10.31 -9.52 -14.77
N PRO A 50 -10.68 -10.72 -14.29
CA PRO A 50 -10.24 -11.19 -12.98
C PRO A 50 -8.75 -11.52 -13.00
N LEU A 51 -8.02 -10.98 -12.00
CA LEU A 51 -6.60 -11.24 -11.77
C LEU A 51 -6.35 -12.09 -10.52
N LEU A 52 -7.26 -12.06 -9.56
CA LEU A 52 -7.14 -12.82 -8.32
C LEU A 52 -8.54 -13.15 -7.80
N LEU A 53 -8.78 -14.41 -7.50
CA LEU A 53 -9.98 -14.91 -6.83
C LEU A 53 -9.61 -15.27 -5.40
N ALA A 54 -10.37 -14.79 -4.44
CA ALA A 54 -10.10 -15.03 -3.03
C ALA A 54 -11.34 -15.55 -2.31
N ARG A 55 -11.11 -16.46 -1.36
CA ARG A 55 -12.13 -16.97 -0.45
C ARG A 55 -11.55 -17.07 0.95
N SER A 56 -12.25 -16.47 1.91
CA SER A 56 -11.96 -16.67 3.33
C SER A 56 -12.64 -17.96 3.83
N GLU A 57 -11.90 -18.80 4.52
CA GLU A 57 -12.34 -20.07 5.12
C GLU A 57 -11.96 -20.15 6.61
N GLY A 58 -12.67 -20.98 7.37
CA GLY A 58 -12.53 -21.09 8.83
C GLY A 58 -13.59 -20.30 9.60
N ASP A 59 -13.69 -20.57 10.90
CA ASP A 59 -14.61 -19.92 11.84
C ASP A 59 -13.84 -19.15 12.91
N GLY A 60 -14.48 -18.17 13.55
CA GLY A 60 -13.85 -17.35 14.59
C GLY A 60 -13.14 -16.11 14.04
N CYS A 61 -12.08 -15.65 14.69
CA CYS A 61 -11.39 -14.40 14.36
C CYS A 61 -10.11 -14.58 13.52
N CYS A 62 -9.71 -15.82 13.26
CA CYS A 62 -8.52 -16.17 12.49
C CYS A 62 -9.01 -17.04 11.32
N HIS A 63 -8.95 -16.50 10.11
CA HIS A 63 -9.47 -17.13 8.90
C HIS A 63 -8.34 -17.31 7.91
N ASP A 64 -8.36 -18.42 7.18
CA ASP A 64 -7.44 -18.63 6.07
C ASP A 64 -7.99 -17.94 4.83
N LEU A 65 -7.11 -17.32 4.08
CA LEU A 65 -7.42 -16.70 2.81
C LEU A 65 -6.84 -17.56 1.69
N HIS A 66 -7.71 -18.32 1.04
CA HIS A 66 -7.37 -19.09 -0.15
C HIS A 66 -7.44 -18.20 -1.37
N LEU A 67 -6.37 -18.20 -2.15
CA LEU A 67 -6.17 -17.33 -3.29
C LEU A 67 -5.87 -18.16 -4.53
N ARG A 68 -6.47 -17.77 -5.66
CA ARG A 68 -6.08 -18.21 -7.00
C ARG A 68 -5.77 -16.98 -7.84
N ARG A 69 -4.52 -16.81 -8.24
CA ARG A 69 -4.10 -15.74 -9.17
C ARG A 69 -4.22 -16.20 -10.61
N LEU A 70 -4.69 -15.31 -11.47
CA LEU A 70 -4.97 -15.56 -12.88
C LEU A 70 -3.97 -14.80 -13.76
N PRO A 71 -3.53 -15.39 -14.89
CA PRO A 71 -2.65 -14.71 -15.82
C PRO A 71 -3.36 -13.58 -16.59
N GLY A 72 -2.60 -12.74 -17.28
CA GLY A 72 -3.14 -11.70 -18.16
C GLY A 72 -3.23 -10.31 -17.54
N ARG A 73 -2.58 -10.09 -16.39
CA ARG A 73 -2.36 -8.75 -15.85
C ARG A 73 -1.61 -7.87 -16.85
N LEU A 74 -2.12 -6.66 -17.06
CA LEU A 74 -1.45 -5.59 -17.79
C LEU A 74 -0.72 -4.66 -16.81
N SER A 75 0.51 -4.29 -17.16
CA SER A 75 1.29 -3.34 -16.37
C SER A 75 0.74 -1.93 -16.53
N PRO A 76 0.45 -1.19 -15.45
CA PRO A 76 0.18 0.24 -15.51
C PRO A 76 1.45 1.07 -15.80
N MET A 77 2.63 0.44 -15.82
CA MET A 77 3.90 1.15 -15.92
C MET A 77 4.58 0.89 -17.26
N PRO A 78 5.18 1.92 -17.88
CA PRO A 78 6.06 1.70 -19.02
C PRO A 78 7.30 0.88 -18.62
N PRO A 79 7.91 0.14 -19.56
CA PRO A 79 9.15 -0.59 -19.28
C PRO A 79 10.26 0.35 -18.76
N VAL A 80 10.85 -0.01 -17.62
CA VAL A 80 11.95 0.76 -17.03
C VAL A 80 13.26 0.39 -17.74
N SER A 81 13.87 1.35 -18.44
CA SER A 81 15.13 1.12 -19.16
C SER A 81 16.36 1.14 -18.23
N ALA A 82 17.45 0.51 -18.67
CA ALA A 82 18.73 0.54 -17.95
C ALA A 82 19.28 1.97 -17.78
N ALA A 83 19.12 2.82 -18.79
CA ALA A 83 19.51 4.23 -18.72
C ALA A 83 18.69 4.98 -17.65
N THR A 84 17.38 4.71 -17.58
CA THR A 84 16.51 5.26 -16.55
C THR A 84 16.91 4.82 -15.14
N MET A 85 17.26 3.54 -14.96
CA MET A 85 17.74 3.00 -13.68
C MET A 85 19.03 3.69 -13.23
N ARG A 86 20.03 3.83 -14.13
CA ARG A 86 21.31 4.49 -13.80
C ARG A 86 21.18 5.97 -13.55
N ALA A 87 20.28 6.65 -14.28
CA ALA A 87 20.01 8.06 -14.03
C ALA A 87 19.40 8.31 -12.64
N GLY A 88 18.75 7.29 -12.05
CA GLY A 88 18.11 7.38 -10.75
C GLY A 88 17.01 8.44 -10.69
N GLY A 89 16.95 9.12 -9.54
CA GLY A 89 16.05 10.25 -9.29
C GLY A 89 14.82 9.92 -8.46
N GLU A 90 13.89 10.88 -8.41
CA GLU A 90 12.68 10.85 -7.59
C GLU A 90 11.65 9.82 -8.09
N TRP A 91 11.88 8.54 -7.77
CA TRP A 91 11.02 7.42 -8.16
C TRP A 91 9.58 7.58 -7.70
N THR A 92 9.34 8.15 -6.52
CA THR A 92 8.00 8.47 -6.00
C THR A 92 7.23 9.35 -6.98
N HIS A 93 7.83 10.45 -7.44
CA HIS A 93 7.21 11.36 -8.40
C HIS A 93 7.04 10.72 -9.77
N ARG A 94 7.98 9.87 -10.18
CA ARG A 94 7.88 9.13 -11.45
C ARG A 94 6.71 8.15 -11.41
N TYR A 95 6.55 7.40 -10.33
CA TYR A 95 5.45 6.46 -10.16
C TYR A 95 4.10 7.13 -10.02
N ALA A 96 4.03 8.27 -9.31
CA ALA A 96 2.82 9.08 -9.28
C ALA A 96 2.35 9.44 -10.69
N ARG A 97 3.26 9.95 -11.54
CA ARG A 97 2.93 10.30 -12.92
C ARG A 97 2.47 9.09 -13.72
N TRP A 98 3.19 7.98 -13.67
CA TRP A 98 2.79 6.79 -14.43
C TRP A 98 1.45 6.21 -13.97
N LEU A 99 1.14 6.27 -12.67
CA LEU A 99 -0.16 5.84 -12.17
C LEU A 99 -1.31 6.77 -12.61
N GLU A 100 -1.08 8.09 -12.67
CA GLU A 100 -2.05 9.05 -13.23
C GLU A 100 -2.25 8.82 -14.74
N ASP A 101 -1.17 8.54 -15.48
CA ASP A 101 -1.21 8.30 -16.93
C ASP A 101 -1.85 6.94 -17.30
N ALA A 102 -1.81 5.96 -16.38
CA ALA A 102 -2.33 4.61 -16.58
C ALA A 102 -3.61 4.32 -15.78
N ALA A 103 -4.54 5.27 -15.73
CA ALA A 103 -5.83 5.12 -15.06
C ALA A 103 -6.59 3.83 -15.48
N GLU A 104 -6.41 3.40 -16.73
CA GLU A 104 -6.98 2.17 -17.30
C GLU A 104 -6.42 0.85 -16.75
N TYR A 105 -5.32 0.88 -16.00
CA TYR A 105 -4.72 -0.34 -15.43
C TYR A 105 -4.37 -0.22 -13.93
N GLY A 106 -4.44 0.99 -13.37
CA GLY A 106 -4.00 1.32 -12.02
C GLY A 106 -5.10 1.27 -10.96
N PRO A 107 -4.71 1.24 -9.68
CA PRO A 107 -5.62 1.22 -8.53
C PRO A 107 -6.10 2.61 -8.11
N LEU A 108 -5.64 3.69 -8.77
CA LEU A 108 -5.98 5.05 -8.37
C LEU A 108 -7.46 5.33 -8.63
N ARG A 109 -8.18 5.50 -7.53
CA ARG A 109 -9.59 5.88 -7.45
C ARG A 109 -9.66 7.30 -6.90
N ALA A 110 -10.79 7.97 -7.07
CA ALA A 110 -10.98 9.28 -6.46
C ALA A 110 -10.68 9.27 -4.95
N GLY A 111 -10.13 10.37 -4.45
CA GLY A 111 -9.70 10.56 -3.07
C GLY A 111 -8.19 10.74 -2.92
N ARG A 112 -7.71 10.61 -1.68
CA ARG A 112 -6.31 10.88 -1.32
C ARG A 112 -5.44 9.63 -1.35
N TRP A 113 -4.25 9.74 -1.90
CA TRP A 113 -3.28 8.64 -2.02
C TRP A 113 -1.87 9.08 -1.63
N ARG A 114 -1.22 8.36 -0.73
CA ARG A 114 0.20 8.55 -0.39
C ARG A 114 1.06 7.67 -1.27
N LEU A 115 2.12 8.24 -1.83
CA LEU A 115 3.27 7.51 -2.31
C LEU A 115 4.47 7.86 -1.45
N SER A 116 5.20 6.86 -0.96
CA SER A 116 6.41 7.10 -0.16
C SER A 116 7.46 6.01 -0.39
N PRO A 117 8.76 6.37 -0.38
CA PRO A 117 9.82 5.38 -0.31
C PRO A 117 9.63 4.50 0.94
N ARG A 118 9.82 3.20 0.78
CA ARG A 118 9.82 2.23 1.86
C ARG A 118 11.10 1.42 1.77
N THR A 119 12.02 1.72 2.67
CA THR A 119 13.36 1.11 2.73
C THR A 119 13.49 0.11 3.87
N THR A 120 12.52 0.05 4.77
CA THR A 120 12.53 -0.82 5.95
C THR A 120 11.25 -1.61 6.02
N PHE A 121 11.40 -2.91 6.25
CA PHE A 121 10.32 -3.85 6.50
C PHE A 121 10.64 -4.60 7.79
N ALA A 122 9.61 -5.12 8.46
CA ALA A 122 9.83 -6.08 9.53
C ALA A 122 10.64 -7.27 8.97
N PRO A 123 11.54 -7.88 9.77
CA PRO A 123 12.23 -9.10 9.38
C PRO A 123 11.22 -10.16 8.93
N GLY A 124 11.53 -10.92 7.89
CA GLY A 124 10.65 -11.97 7.38
C GLY A 124 9.76 -11.55 6.20
N ILE A 125 9.41 -10.27 6.03
CA ILE A 125 8.41 -9.88 5.00
C ILE A 125 8.82 -10.31 3.58
N TRP A 126 10.08 -10.11 3.21
CA TRP A 126 10.57 -10.44 1.86
C TRP A 126 11.16 -11.85 1.74
N SER A 127 11.23 -12.61 2.84
CA SER A 127 11.84 -13.95 2.88
C SER A 127 10.85 -15.06 3.24
N CYS A 128 10.01 -14.83 4.24
CA CYS A 128 9.02 -15.74 4.79
C CYS A 128 7.60 -15.36 4.32
N ASP A 129 7.25 -14.08 4.37
CA ASP A 129 5.90 -13.59 4.04
C ASP A 129 5.79 -13.08 2.60
N LEU A 130 6.69 -13.51 1.73
CA LEU A 130 6.58 -13.31 0.29
C LEU A 130 5.91 -14.55 -0.32
N VAL A 131 4.70 -14.39 -0.88
CA VAL A 131 3.99 -15.52 -1.48
C VAL A 131 4.66 -15.92 -2.79
N GLN A 132 5.38 -17.04 -2.77
CA GLN A 132 6.08 -17.59 -3.94
C GLN A 132 5.27 -18.65 -4.69
N ASP A 133 4.35 -19.34 -4.02
CA ASP A 133 3.46 -20.31 -4.66
C ASP A 133 2.70 -19.66 -5.81
N TRP A 134 2.39 -20.43 -6.85
CA TRP A 134 1.61 -19.95 -7.99
C TRP A 134 0.94 -21.14 -8.72
N PRO A 135 -0.31 -21.01 -9.21
CA PRO A 135 -1.18 -19.83 -9.10
C PRO A 135 -1.91 -19.72 -7.77
N ASP A 136 -2.02 -20.83 -7.06
CA ASP A 136 -2.77 -20.96 -5.81
C ASP A 136 -1.86 -20.65 -4.60
N ALA A 137 -2.44 -20.08 -3.55
CA ALA A 137 -1.77 -19.87 -2.26
C ALA A 137 -2.80 -19.81 -1.14
N THR A 138 -2.38 -20.14 0.07
CA THR A 138 -3.15 -19.92 1.30
C THR A 138 -2.38 -18.92 2.15
N ILE A 139 -3.07 -17.89 2.64
CA ILE A 139 -2.53 -16.92 3.59
C ILE A 139 -3.25 -17.13 4.92
N GLU A 140 -2.49 -17.45 5.96
CA GLU A 140 -2.99 -17.55 7.33
C GLU A 140 -3.10 -16.13 7.90
N LEU A 141 -4.32 -15.64 8.11
CA LEU A 141 -4.52 -14.30 8.68
C LEU A 141 -4.39 -14.36 10.20
N LEU A 142 -3.59 -13.46 10.75
CA LEU A 142 -3.46 -13.26 12.19
C LEU A 142 -4.80 -12.83 12.79
N CYS A 143 -5.03 -13.22 14.03
CA CYS A 143 -6.24 -12.88 14.75
C CYS A 143 -6.34 -11.34 14.88
N GLY A 144 -7.41 -10.76 14.32
CA GLY A 144 -7.51 -9.32 14.07
C GLY A 144 -7.52 -8.93 12.59
N GLY A 145 -7.25 -9.87 11.68
CA GLY A 145 -7.51 -9.72 10.24
C GLY A 145 -6.34 -9.19 9.39
N GLY A 146 -5.10 -9.55 9.70
CA GLY A 146 -3.91 -9.07 8.98
C GLY A 146 -2.85 -10.15 8.69
N TRP A 147 -2.00 -9.91 7.68
CA TRP A 147 -0.91 -10.80 7.28
C TRP A 147 0.46 -10.11 7.21
N HIS A 148 0.54 -8.85 6.78
CA HIS A 148 1.79 -8.08 6.65
C HIS A 148 2.82 -8.59 5.63
N GLY A 149 2.45 -9.50 4.74
CA GLY A 149 3.35 -9.96 3.68
C GLY A 149 3.19 -9.26 2.33
N VAL A 150 3.92 -9.76 1.33
CA VAL A 150 3.90 -9.26 -0.06
C VAL A 150 3.33 -10.33 -0.99
N LEU A 151 2.24 -10.01 -1.68
CA LEU A 151 1.57 -10.88 -2.64
C LEU A 151 1.86 -10.44 -4.09
N PRO A 152 2.64 -11.22 -4.86
CA PRO A 152 2.89 -10.96 -6.27
C PRO A 152 1.65 -11.20 -7.14
N LEU A 153 1.30 -10.20 -7.98
CA LEU A 153 0.24 -10.36 -9.00
C LEU A 153 0.66 -11.16 -10.24
N ARG A 154 1.96 -11.47 -10.38
CA ARG A 154 2.51 -12.41 -11.37
C ARG A 154 3.67 -13.18 -10.74
N PRO A 155 4.01 -14.38 -11.23
CA PRO A 155 5.12 -15.14 -10.68
C PRO A 155 6.43 -14.37 -10.81
N LEU A 156 7.26 -14.44 -9.78
CA LEU A 156 8.64 -13.96 -9.83
C LEU A 156 9.41 -14.84 -10.81
N GLN A 157 10.19 -14.21 -11.70
CA GLN A 157 10.97 -14.95 -12.69
C GLN A 157 12.22 -15.58 -12.05
N ALA A 158 12.65 -16.71 -12.59
CA ALA A 158 13.83 -17.40 -12.08
C ALA A 158 15.09 -16.51 -12.18
N PRO A 159 16.02 -16.62 -11.20
CA PRO A 159 17.23 -15.78 -11.13
C PRO A 159 18.15 -15.82 -12.36
N ASP A 160 18.03 -16.87 -13.17
CA ASP A 160 18.89 -17.18 -14.30
C ASP A 160 18.33 -16.73 -15.65
N THR A 161 17.08 -16.28 -15.69
CA THR A 161 16.46 -15.71 -16.89
C THR A 161 17.27 -14.50 -17.38
N PRO A 162 17.39 -14.28 -18.70
CA PRO A 162 18.21 -13.18 -19.24
C PRO A 162 17.83 -11.80 -18.67
N ARG A 163 16.53 -11.57 -18.47
CA ARG A 163 16.00 -10.32 -17.90
C ARG A 163 16.41 -10.14 -16.44
N VAL A 164 16.27 -11.16 -15.60
CA VAL A 164 16.65 -11.07 -14.18
C VAL A 164 18.17 -10.94 -14.05
N LYS A 165 18.97 -11.69 -14.84
CA LYS A 165 20.44 -11.53 -14.89
C LYS A 165 20.87 -10.09 -15.18
N ALA A 166 20.24 -9.43 -16.14
CA ALA A 166 20.53 -8.03 -16.45
C ALA A 166 20.17 -7.09 -15.29
N LEU A 167 19.05 -7.32 -14.60
CA LEU A 167 18.62 -6.53 -13.45
C LEU A 167 19.48 -6.78 -12.20
N ARG A 168 20.01 -7.99 -12.01
CA ARG A 168 20.94 -8.32 -10.93
C ARG A 168 22.21 -7.47 -10.96
N LYS A 169 22.67 -7.07 -12.16
CA LYS A 169 23.75 -6.09 -12.30
C LYS A 169 23.39 -4.75 -11.66
N HIS A 170 22.18 -4.24 -11.93
CA HIS A 170 21.70 -3.01 -11.32
C HIS A 170 21.50 -3.13 -9.80
N ALA A 171 21.12 -4.30 -9.30
CA ALA A 171 21.02 -4.56 -7.86
C ALA A 171 22.38 -4.42 -7.18
N ARG A 172 23.43 -5.09 -7.71
CA ARG A 172 24.80 -4.97 -7.20
C ARG A 172 25.36 -3.55 -7.29
N GLU A 173 25.02 -2.83 -8.36
CA GLU A 173 25.47 -1.45 -8.58
C GLU A 173 24.64 -0.41 -7.80
N GLY A 174 23.61 -0.81 -7.06
CA GLY A 174 22.74 0.11 -6.32
C GLY A 174 21.89 1.03 -7.21
N THR A 175 21.70 0.69 -8.48
CA THR A 175 20.94 1.48 -9.47
C THR A 175 19.58 0.86 -9.81
N LEU A 176 19.24 -0.27 -9.20
CA LEU A 176 17.97 -0.94 -9.46
C LEU A 176 16.80 -0.04 -9.08
N ALA A 177 15.88 0.18 -10.03
CA ALA A 177 14.66 0.92 -9.74
C ALA A 177 13.87 0.21 -8.63
N PRO A 178 13.22 0.96 -7.73
CA PRO A 178 12.37 0.35 -6.72
C PRO A 178 11.25 -0.49 -7.35
N VAL A 179 10.59 -1.28 -6.52
CA VAL A 179 9.33 -1.96 -6.85
C VAL A 179 8.16 -1.10 -6.37
N LEU A 180 7.01 -1.21 -7.02
CA LEU A 180 5.79 -0.52 -6.59
C LEU A 180 4.91 -1.50 -5.82
N LEU A 181 4.64 -1.17 -4.56
CA LEU A 181 3.72 -1.89 -3.69
C LEU A 181 2.43 -1.11 -3.52
N TRP A 182 1.30 -1.81 -3.44
CA TRP A 182 0.02 -1.25 -3.03
C TRP A 182 -0.42 -1.89 -1.72
N TRP A 183 -0.51 -1.08 -0.66
CA TRP A 183 -1.02 -1.55 0.62
C TRP A 183 -2.54 -1.74 0.56
N VAL A 184 -3.00 -2.90 1.02
CA VAL A 184 -4.40 -3.32 1.00
C VAL A 184 -4.85 -3.59 2.43
N SER A 185 -5.82 -2.81 2.89
CA SER A 185 -6.16 -2.71 4.32
C SER A 185 -6.66 -4.02 4.92
N PHE A 186 -7.51 -4.76 4.21
CA PHE A 186 -8.10 -6.00 4.73
C PHE A 186 -7.16 -7.21 4.64
N LEU A 187 -6.01 -7.06 3.96
CA LEU A 187 -4.90 -8.02 4.04
C LEU A 187 -3.88 -7.59 5.10
N ASP A 188 -3.97 -6.33 5.55
CA ASP A 188 -2.90 -5.61 6.22
C ASP A 188 -1.54 -5.89 5.60
N GLY A 189 -1.46 -5.83 4.27
CA GLY A 189 -0.33 -6.34 3.50
C GLY A 189 -0.26 -5.70 2.11
N TRP A 190 0.72 -6.11 1.32
CA TRP A 190 1.02 -5.46 0.05
C TRP A 190 0.75 -6.34 -1.15
N LEU A 191 0.12 -5.78 -2.17
CA LEU A 191 0.21 -6.29 -3.53
C LEU A 191 1.48 -5.75 -4.19
N LEU A 192 2.32 -6.63 -4.72
CA LEU A 192 3.41 -6.23 -5.61
C LEU A 192 2.80 -5.91 -6.98
N LEU A 193 2.54 -4.61 -7.19
CA LEU A 193 1.98 -4.09 -8.44
C LEU A 193 3.01 -4.17 -9.54
N GLU A 194 4.22 -3.65 -9.35
CA GLU A 194 5.20 -3.60 -10.43
C GLU A 194 6.63 -3.85 -9.98
N GLY A 195 7.41 -4.37 -10.93
CA GLY A 195 8.81 -4.69 -10.70
C GLY A 195 9.07 -6.09 -10.17
N HIS A 196 8.24 -7.09 -10.48
CA HIS A 196 8.47 -8.47 -10.04
C HIS A 196 9.85 -9.02 -10.44
N ASP A 197 10.34 -8.71 -11.65
CA ASP A 197 11.70 -9.13 -12.05
C ASP A 197 12.80 -8.35 -11.31
N ARG A 198 12.49 -7.12 -10.87
CA ARG A 198 13.41 -6.32 -10.03
C ARG A 198 13.42 -6.86 -8.60
N ALA A 199 12.27 -7.25 -8.06
CA ALA A 199 12.19 -7.98 -6.80
C ALA A 199 13.01 -9.27 -6.88
N ALA A 200 12.78 -10.10 -7.90
CA ALA A 200 13.53 -11.33 -8.13
C ALA A 200 15.05 -11.07 -8.24
N ALA A 201 15.46 -10.00 -8.92
CA ALA A 201 16.86 -9.63 -9.04
C ALA A 201 17.49 -9.20 -7.71
N ALA A 202 16.81 -8.38 -6.91
CA ALA A 202 17.30 -7.98 -5.59
C ALA A 202 17.41 -9.16 -4.64
N LEU A 203 16.38 -10.02 -4.61
CA LEU A 203 16.36 -11.24 -3.79
C LEU A 203 17.45 -12.24 -4.19
N ALA A 204 17.72 -12.39 -5.49
CA ALA A 204 18.80 -13.24 -5.99
C ALA A 204 20.21 -12.72 -5.62
N GLU A 205 20.34 -11.44 -5.29
CA GLU A 205 21.57 -10.86 -4.74
C GLU A 205 21.57 -10.80 -3.20
N GLY A 206 20.59 -11.42 -2.54
CA GLY A 206 20.48 -11.45 -1.07
C GLY A 206 20.06 -10.11 -0.45
N THR A 207 19.41 -9.24 -1.23
CA THR A 207 19.00 -7.89 -0.78
C THR A 207 17.49 -7.74 -0.77
N VAL A 208 16.98 -6.93 0.16
CA VAL A 208 15.58 -6.51 0.14
C VAL A 208 15.37 -5.49 -0.98
N PRO A 209 14.35 -5.65 -1.86
CA PRO A 209 14.08 -4.67 -2.90
C PRO A 209 13.75 -3.29 -2.31
N ALA A 210 14.35 -2.23 -2.85
CA ALA A 210 13.88 -0.87 -2.57
C ALA A 210 12.42 -0.75 -3.04
N CYS A 211 11.55 -0.12 -2.25
CA CYS A 211 10.12 -0.03 -2.55
C CYS A 211 9.64 1.41 -2.60
N VAL A 212 8.63 1.67 -3.42
CA VAL A 212 7.70 2.78 -3.24
C VAL A 212 6.36 2.16 -2.88
N GLU A 213 5.80 2.61 -1.78
CA GLU A 213 4.51 2.16 -1.26
C GLU A 213 3.42 3.15 -1.70
N LEU A 214 2.33 2.61 -2.23
CA LEU A 214 1.08 3.31 -2.51
C LEU A 214 0.04 2.95 -1.44
N VAL A 215 -0.51 3.96 -0.77
CA VAL A 215 -1.49 3.81 0.31
C VAL A 215 -2.67 4.75 0.07
N ARG A 216 -3.90 4.26 0.23
CA ARG A 216 -5.08 5.13 0.25
C ARG A 216 -5.14 5.85 1.60
N LEU A 217 -5.40 7.15 1.58
CA LEU A 217 -5.56 7.98 2.77
C LEU A 217 -7.05 8.29 3.02
N PRO A 218 -7.43 8.64 4.26
CA PRO A 218 -8.78 9.11 4.54
C PRO A 218 -9.04 10.42 3.82
N ASP A 219 -10.28 10.58 3.38
CA ASP A 219 -10.71 11.84 2.80
C ASP A 219 -10.90 12.88 3.91
N ASP A 220 -11.03 14.14 3.47
CA ASP A 220 -10.94 15.30 4.34
C ASP A 220 -12.08 15.39 5.37
N ALA A 221 -13.23 14.81 5.06
CA ALA A 221 -14.34 14.67 5.99
C ALA A 221 -14.08 13.55 7.02
N ASP A 222 -13.56 12.41 6.55
CA ASP A 222 -13.36 11.21 7.36
C ASP A 222 -12.35 11.45 8.48
N TRP A 223 -11.15 11.95 8.15
CA TRP A 223 -10.12 12.15 9.18
C TRP A 223 -10.51 13.25 10.18
N ARG A 224 -11.27 14.27 9.74
CA ARG A 224 -11.80 15.32 10.63
C ARG A 224 -12.85 14.77 11.59
N ALA A 225 -13.71 13.87 11.13
CA ALA A 225 -14.66 13.18 12.01
C ALA A 225 -13.92 12.36 13.08
N THR A 226 -12.92 11.56 12.67
CA THR A 226 -12.07 10.81 13.60
C THR A 226 -11.32 11.72 14.59
N ALA A 227 -10.79 12.85 14.12
CA ALA A 227 -10.13 13.84 14.97
C ALA A 227 -11.08 14.42 16.03
N ALA A 228 -12.34 14.69 15.68
CA ALA A 228 -13.35 15.16 16.63
C ALA A 228 -13.68 14.11 17.69
N GLU A 229 -13.74 12.83 17.33
CA GLU A 229 -13.92 11.72 18.29
C GLU A 229 -12.73 11.58 19.25
N ILE A 230 -11.51 11.62 18.71
CA ILE A 230 -10.28 11.57 19.50
C ILE A 230 -10.19 12.76 20.46
N THR A 231 -10.59 13.95 20.00
CA THR A 231 -10.61 15.17 20.81
C THR A 231 -11.58 15.04 21.98
N ARG A 232 -12.82 14.60 21.74
CA ARG A 232 -13.78 14.33 22.83
C ARG A 232 -13.23 13.32 23.85
N GLY A 233 -12.68 12.21 23.35
CA GLY A 233 -12.08 11.19 24.23
C GLY A 233 -10.84 11.68 24.99
N HIS A 234 -10.10 12.64 24.44
CA HIS A 234 -8.97 13.29 25.13
C HIS A 234 -9.46 14.23 26.22
N GLU A 235 -10.44 15.09 25.92
CA GLU A 235 -11.07 16.00 26.88
C GLU A 235 -11.64 15.25 28.10
N GLU A 236 -12.36 14.15 27.87
CA GLU A 236 -12.88 13.30 28.95
C GLU A 236 -11.78 12.70 29.82
N ARG A 237 -10.67 12.25 29.22
CA ARG A 237 -9.54 11.69 29.96
C ARG A 237 -8.79 12.77 30.75
N MET A 238 -8.63 13.97 30.17
CA MET A 238 -8.03 15.13 30.84
C MET A 238 -8.86 15.58 32.04
N ALA A 239 -10.19 15.68 31.89
CA ALA A 239 -11.09 16.04 32.98
C ALA A 239 -11.01 15.04 34.16
N ARG A 240 -10.89 13.74 33.87
CA ARG A 240 -10.68 12.70 34.90
C ARG A 240 -9.33 12.86 35.62
N LEU A 241 -8.27 13.22 34.89
CA LEU A 241 -6.95 13.45 35.47
C LEU A 241 -6.96 14.70 36.37
N ASP A 242 -7.65 15.75 35.94
CA ASP A 242 -7.74 17.03 36.64
C ASP A 242 -8.58 16.95 37.93
N ALA A 243 -9.45 15.94 38.04
CA ALA A 243 -10.18 15.64 39.26
C ALA A 243 -9.28 15.06 40.39
N HIS A 244 -8.04 14.67 40.09
CA HIS A 244 -7.09 14.15 41.08
C HIS A 244 -6.16 15.26 41.63
N PRO A 245 -5.70 15.18 42.89
CA PRO A 245 -4.78 16.16 43.44
C PRO A 245 -3.50 16.29 42.60
N ALA A 246 -3.05 17.52 42.35
CA ALA A 246 -1.86 17.76 41.52
C ALA A 246 -0.59 17.22 42.20
N THR A 247 -0.11 16.06 41.74
CA THR A 247 1.19 15.50 42.10
C THR A 247 2.15 15.59 40.91
N LEU A 248 3.46 15.47 41.17
CA LEU A 248 4.47 15.36 40.10
C LEU A 248 4.18 14.21 39.13
N HIS A 249 3.54 13.13 39.60
CA HIS A 249 3.12 12.01 38.75
C HIS A 249 2.01 12.42 37.79
N HIS A 250 0.95 13.07 38.27
CA HIS A 250 -0.16 13.54 37.43
C HIS A 250 0.29 14.63 36.43
N ALA A 251 1.23 15.49 36.82
CA ALA A 251 1.81 16.47 35.88
C ALA A 251 2.57 15.80 34.73
N ARG A 252 3.36 14.75 35.00
CA ARG A 252 4.04 13.96 33.95
C ARG A 252 3.04 13.21 33.07
N GLN A 253 2.01 12.62 33.69
CA GLN A 253 0.95 11.91 32.98
C GLN A 253 0.20 12.84 32.02
N ARG A 254 -0.13 14.06 32.46
CA ARG A 254 -0.75 15.10 31.62
C ARG A 254 0.11 15.41 30.39
N GLN A 255 1.40 15.73 30.61
CA GLN A 255 2.32 16.06 29.51
C GLN A 255 2.49 14.89 28.53
N ALA A 256 2.47 13.65 29.00
CA ALA A 256 2.49 12.47 28.14
C ALA A 256 1.20 12.35 27.31
N MET A 257 0.04 12.58 27.92
CA MET A 257 -1.25 12.55 27.22
C MET A 257 -1.39 13.66 26.17
N GLU A 258 -0.96 14.88 26.48
CA GLU A 258 -0.97 16.00 25.53
C GLU A 258 -0.07 15.71 24.32
N ARG A 259 1.14 15.18 24.57
CA ARG A 259 2.05 14.76 23.49
C ARG A 259 1.44 13.66 22.63
N GLY A 260 0.87 12.63 23.25
CA GLY A 260 0.22 11.54 22.52
C GLY A 260 -1.00 11.99 21.71
N TYR A 261 -1.78 12.95 22.23
CA TYR A 261 -2.89 13.56 21.51
C TYR A 261 -2.42 14.38 20.30
N ALA A 262 -1.41 15.23 20.49
CA ALA A 262 -0.85 16.03 19.40
C ALA A 262 -0.24 15.14 18.31
N ASP A 263 0.49 14.09 18.71
CA ASP A 263 1.07 13.10 17.80
C ASP A 263 -0.02 12.39 16.99
N ALA A 264 -1.02 11.84 17.68
CA ALA A 264 -2.16 11.19 17.02
C ALA A 264 -2.86 12.12 16.03
N LEU A 265 -3.22 13.35 16.42
CA LEU A 265 -3.87 14.29 15.50
C LEU A 265 -3.00 14.64 14.28
N SER A 266 -1.68 14.68 14.42
CA SER A 266 -0.76 15.02 13.34
C SER A 266 -0.64 13.91 12.28
N THR A 267 -0.83 12.65 12.67
CA THR A 267 -0.71 11.48 11.78
C THR A 267 -2.03 11.11 11.11
N LEU A 268 -3.17 11.38 11.75
CA LEU A 268 -4.51 11.00 11.26
C LEU A 268 -4.76 11.27 9.76
N PRO A 269 -4.40 12.44 9.18
CA PRO A 269 -4.64 12.69 7.76
C PRO A 269 -3.82 11.81 6.81
N TYR A 270 -2.83 11.09 7.33
CA TYR A 270 -1.87 10.25 6.61
C TYR A 270 -1.91 8.78 7.02
N ASP A 271 -2.81 8.42 7.94
CA ASP A 271 -3.10 7.04 8.28
C ASP A 271 -3.74 6.33 7.10
N ALA A 272 -3.56 5.01 7.04
CA ALA A 272 -4.07 4.24 5.92
C ALA A 272 -5.59 4.08 6.04
N ALA A 273 -6.31 4.47 5.00
CA ALA A 273 -7.75 4.25 4.91
C ALA A 273 -8.10 2.85 4.43
N ALA A 274 -9.34 2.44 4.69
CA ALA A 274 -9.87 1.20 4.16
C ALA A 274 -9.74 1.16 2.63
N THR A 275 -9.20 0.06 2.13
CA THR A 275 -9.21 -0.28 0.70
C THR A 275 -10.63 -0.65 0.33
N PRO A 276 -11.29 0.09 -0.57
CA PRO A 276 -12.70 -0.16 -0.79
C PRO A 276 -12.88 -1.43 -1.64
N ILE A 277 -13.98 -2.11 -1.36
CA ILE A 277 -14.41 -3.32 -2.06
C ILE A 277 -15.79 -3.00 -2.64
N ASP A 278 -15.88 -3.05 -3.96
CA ASP A 278 -17.12 -2.77 -4.68
C ASP A 278 -18.12 -3.92 -4.45
N PRO A 279 -19.45 -3.65 -4.47
CA PRO A 279 -20.47 -4.65 -4.17
C PRO A 279 -20.58 -5.75 -5.23
#